data_AF-A0A354A5T6-F1
#
_entry.id   AF-A0A354A5T6-F1
#
_cell.length_a   1.000
_cell.length_b   1.000
_cell.length_c   1.000
_cell.angle_alpha   90.00
_cell.angle_beta   90.00
_cell.angle_gamma   90.00
#
_symmetry.space_group_name_H-M   'P 1'
#
loop_
_entity.id
_entity.type
_entity.pdbx_description
1 polymer ?
#
loop_
_entity_poly.entity_id
_entity_poly.type
_entity_poly.pdbx_seq_one_letter_code
_entity_poly.pdbx_strand_id
1 'polypeptide(L)'
;MAAQIIFDSDIDLTLVPVCGPACRLKIYYHDKRRIKGKGEIGDYLWRLFMMRRFGFPKPVYDVAAIAVLKSPEWCIRDTAPRPVFLKNGRYDHAHAKGLVTVVTSINTEKIREDLFRLMDSLG
;
A
#
# COMPACT_ATOMS: atom_id res chain seq x y z
N MET A 1 -20.73 8.80 -2.20
CA MET A 1 -19.48 8.54 -1.44
C MET A 1 -18.37 9.38 -2.06
N ALA A 2 -17.46 9.94 -1.25
CA ALA A 2 -16.39 10.81 -1.76
C ALA A 2 -15.49 10.11 -2.80
N ALA A 3 -15.18 8.82 -2.60
CA ALA A 3 -14.36 8.06 -3.55
C ALA A 3 -15.01 7.89 -4.94
N GLN A 4 -16.35 7.90 -5.04
CA GLN A 4 -17.02 7.87 -6.36
C GLN A 4 -16.77 9.17 -7.14
N ILE A 5 -16.68 10.32 -6.46
CA ILE A 5 -16.34 11.59 -7.11
C ILE A 5 -14.95 11.52 -7.74
N ILE A 6 -13.98 10.94 -7.02
CA ILE A 6 -12.61 10.72 -7.53
C ILE A 6 -12.65 9.77 -8.72
N PHE A 7 -13.41 8.68 -8.62
CA PHE A 7 -13.58 7.76 -9.73
C PHE A 7 -14.18 8.48 -10.91
N ASP A 8 -15.28 9.22 -10.79
CA ASP A 8 -15.93 9.87 -11.94
C ASP A 8 -15.15 11.05 -12.55
N SER A 9 -14.12 11.56 -11.86
CA SER A 9 -13.31 12.69 -12.32
C SER A 9 -12.46 12.35 -13.55
N ASP A 10 -12.14 13.35 -14.37
CA ASP A 10 -11.29 13.19 -15.56
C ASP A 10 -9.80 13.31 -15.21
N ILE A 11 -9.36 12.49 -14.25
CA ILE A 11 -7.97 12.46 -13.76
C ILE A 11 -7.29 11.16 -14.16
N ASP A 12 -5.96 11.21 -14.31
CA ASP A 12 -5.14 10.00 -14.41
C ASP A 12 -5.04 9.34 -13.03
N LEU A 13 -5.91 8.35 -12.81
CA LEU A 13 -6.02 7.63 -11.56
C LEU A 13 -5.32 6.26 -11.64
N THR A 14 -4.35 6.06 -10.75
CA THR A 14 -3.78 4.74 -10.44
C THR A 14 -4.38 4.20 -9.15
N LEU A 15 -5.19 3.15 -9.25
CA LEU A 15 -5.79 2.44 -8.13
C LEU A 15 -4.79 1.41 -7.55
N VAL A 16 -4.61 1.43 -6.23
CA VAL A 16 -3.82 0.44 -5.48
C VAL A 16 -4.76 -0.37 -4.58
N PRO A 17 -5.24 -1.54 -5.01
CA PRO A 17 -6.18 -2.33 -4.23
C PRO A 17 -5.55 -2.91 -2.97
N VAL A 18 -6.27 -2.80 -1.84
CA VAL A 18 -5.88 -3.43 -0.55
C VAL A 18 -5.86 -4.95 -0.71
N CYS A 19 -6.98 -5.54 -1.14
CA CYS A 19 -7.11 -6.97 -1.42
C CYS A 19 -6.36 -7.34 -2.70
N GLY A 20 -5.07 -7.64 -2.57
CA GLY A 20 -4.21 -8.01 -3.68
C GLY A 20 -2.76 -7.63 -3.41
N PRO A 21 -2.14 -6.76 -4.22
CA PRO A 21 -0.71 -6.42 -4.10
C PRO A 21 -0.37 -5.83 -2.72
N ALA A 22 -1.15 -4.87 -2.23
CA ALA A 22 -0.85 -4.19 -0.97
C ALA A 22 -0.98 -5.13 0.25
N CYS A 23 -1.91 -6.09 0.24
CA CYS A 23 -2.02 -7.13 1.27
C CYS A 23 -0.79 -8.03 1.42
N ARG A 24 0.02 -8.17 0.37
CA ARG A 24 1.25 -8.96 0.42
C ARG A 24 2.41 -8.19 1.05
N LEU A 25 2.36 -6.86 1.04
CA LEU A 25 3.38 -6.03 1.67
C LEU A 25 3.18 -6.00 3.18
N LYS A 26 4.06 -6.70 3.89
CA LYS A 26 4.00 -6.83 5.34
C LYS A 26 5.36 -6.63 5.98
N ILE A 27 5.33 -6.11 7.20
CA ILE A 27 6.47 -6.07 8.10
C ILE A 27 6.38 -7.26 9.05
N TYR A 28 7.42 -8.09 9.06
CA TYR A 28 7.45 -9.31 9.85
C TYR A 28 8.01 -9.04 11.25
N TYR A 29 7.76 -9.97 12.17
CA TYR A 29 8.27 -9.84 13.54
C TYR A 29 9.80 -9.76 13.61
N HIS A 30 10.51 -10.48 12.75
CA HIS A 30 11.98 -10.46 12.71
C HIS A 30 12.54 -9.11 12.21
N ASP A 31 11.79 -8.38 11.39
CA ASP A 31 12.19 -7.07 10.86
C ASP A 31 12.26 -5.98 11.95
N LYS A 32 11.67 -6.23 13.13
CA LYS A 32 11.61 -5.24 14.22
C LYS A 32 12.98 -4.75 14.68
N ARG A 33 14.02 -5.58 14.51
CA ARG A 33 15.43 -5.21 14.80
C ARG A 33 15.95 -4.12 13.87
N ARG A 34 15.39 -3.99 12.66
CA ARG A 34 15.74 -2.96 11.67
C ARG A 34 15.03 -1.63 11.89
N ILE A 35 14.07 -1.59 12.83
CA ILE A 35 13.24 -0.41 13.11
C ILE A 35 13.62 0.21 14.46
N LYS A 36 13.88 -0.62 15.48
CA LYS A 36 14.24 -0.15 16.83
C LYS A 36 15.57 0.59 16.82
N GLY A 37 15.66 1.74 17.50
CA GLY A 37 16.87 2.53 17.61
C GLY A 37 17.23 3.35 16.38
N LYS A 38 16.32 3.45 15.40
CA LYS A 38 16.47 4.27 14.17
C LYS A 38 15.88 5.66 14.36
N GLY A 39 16.33 6.36 15.40
CA GLY A 39 15.79 7.65 15.85
C GLY A 39 14.39 7.56 16.46
N GLU A 40 13.81 8.72 16.76
CA GLU A 40 12.50 8.83 17.44
C GLU A 40 11.37 8.15 16.65
N ILE A 41 11.38 8.29 15.32
CA ILE A 41 10.39 7.67 14.43
C ILE A 41 10.51 6.14 14.48
N GLY A 42 11.72 5.60 14.43
CA GLY A 42 11.97 4.16 14.55
C GLY A 42 11.45 3.60 15.86
N ASP A 43 11.75 4.27 16.98
CA ASP A 43 11.28 3.84 18.29
C ASP A 43 9.76 3.95 18.44
N TYR A 44 9.15 4.99 17.88
CA TYR A 44 7.70 5.14 17.83
C TYR A 44 7.04 3.99 17.04
N LEU A 45 7.52 3.73 15.82
CA LEU A 45 7.02 2.63 14.99
C LEU A 45 7.19 1.28 15.71
N TRP A 46 8.35 1.04 16.34
CA TRP A 46 8.61 -0.17 17.11
C TRP A 46 7.59 -0.37 18.24
N ARG A 47 7.22 0.68 18.98
CA ARG A 47 6.17 0.61 20.02
C ARG A 47 4.81 0.24 19.41
N LEU A 48 4.43 0.84 18.27
CA LEU A 48 3.20 0.47 17.56
C LEU A 48 3.20 -1.02 17.13
N PHE A 49 4.36 -1.58 16.79
CA PHE A 49 4.49 -3.01 16.48
C PHE A 49 4.46 -3.91 17.72
N MET A 50 4.79 -3.40 18.91
CA MET A 50 4.75 -4.14 20.18
C MET A 50 3.35 -4.20 20.79
N MET A 51 2.53 -3.18 20.59
CA MET A 51 1.17 -3.13 21.18
C MET A 51 0.21 -4.19 20.61
N ARG A 52 0.52 -4.82 19.48
CA ARG A 52 -0.30 -5.92 18.95
C ARG A 52 0.10 -7.23 19.62
N ARG A 53 -0.82 -7.83 20.38
CA ARG A 53 -0.73 -9.24 20.78
C ARG A 53 -0.73 -10.08 19.49
N PHE A 54 0.12 -11.09 19.46
CA PHE A 54 0.29 -12.11 18.43
C PHE A 54 1.19 -11.74 17.24
N GLY A 55 2.21 -12.58 17.02
CA GLY A 55 3.32 -12.45 16.05
C GLY A 55 2.92 -12.54 14.57
N PHE A 56 1.75 -12.05 14.21
CA PHE A 56 1.34 -11.92 12.81
C PHE A 56 2.07 -10.76 12.14
N PRO A 57 2.45 -10.90 10.87
CA PRO A 57 3.04 -9.82 10.09
C PRO A 57 2.02 -8.68 9.92
N LYS A 58 2.47 -7.43 10.07
CA LYS A 58 1.61 -6.25 9.96
C LYS A 58 1.57 -5.80 8.50
N PRO A 59 0.39 -5.78 7.85
CA PRO A 59 0.28 -5.19 6.52
C PRO A 59 0.52 -3.67 6.60
N VAL A 60 1.21 -3.13 5.60
CA VAL A 60 1.52 -1.69 5.48
C VAL A 60 0.99 -1.17 4.15
N TYR A 61 -0.34 -1.10 4.03
CA TYR A 61 -1.03 -0.80 2.78
C TYR A 61 -0.60 0.55 2.19
N ASP A 62 -0.52 1.59 3.01
CA ASP A 62 -0.22 2.95 2.53
C ASP A 62 1.21 3.07 1.99
N VAL A 63 2.15 2.25 2.48
CA VAL A 63 3.52 2.17 1.93
C VAL A 63 3.50 1.65 0.50
N ALA A 64 2.55 0.78 0.14
CA ALA A 64 2.41 0.33 -1.24
C ALA A 64 2.03 1.48 -2.18
N ALA A 65 1.16 2.40 -1.75
CA ALA A 65 0.78 3.57 -2.56
C ALA A 65 1.99 4.49 -2.81
N ILE A 66 2.80 4.74 -1.78
CA ILE A 66 4.05 5.53 -1.91
C ILE A 66 5.04 4.83 -2.84
N ALA A 67 5.21 3.51 -2.71
CA ALA A 67 6.11 2.74 -3.56
C ALA A 67 5.71 2.79 -5.04
N VAL A 68 4.41 2.70 -5.34
CA VAL A 68 3.88 2.80 -6.70
C VAL A 68 4.22 4.15 -7.34
N LEU A 69 4.21 5.22 -6.55
CA LEU A 69 4.57 6.57 -7.00
C LEU A 69 6.09 6.75 -7.15
N LYS A 70 6.86 6.34 -6.13
CA LYS A 70 8.31 6.53 -6.07
C LYS A 70 9.07 5.66 -7.07
N SER A 71 8.64 4.41 -7.24
CA SER A 71 9.34 3.39 -8.02
C SER A 71 8.34 2.57 -8.85
N PRO A 72 7.79 3.17 -9.92
CA PRO A 72 6.79 2.54 -10.77
C PRO A 72 7.26 1.20 -11.36
N GLU A 73 8.57 1.04 -11.57
CA GLU A 73 9.20 -0.17 -12.12
C GLU A 73 9.17 -1.37 -11.17
N TRP A 74 8.78 -1.19 -9.90
CA TRP A 74 8.57 -2.28 -8.95
C TRP A 74 7.14 -2.83 -9.01
N CYS A 75 6.30 -2.31 -9.90
CA CYS A 75 4.88 -2.59 -9.95
C CYS A 75 4.47 -3.11 -11.33
N ILE A 76 3.52 -4.04 -11.35
CA ILE A 76 2.79 -4.38 -12.57
C ILE A 76 1.47 -3.62 -12.54
N ARG A 77 1.19 -2.93 -13.63
CA ARG A 77 0.00 -2.11 -13.82
C ARG A 77 -0.78 -2.67 -15.01
N ASP A 78 -2.09 -2.67 -14.86
CA ASP A 78 -3.01 -3.04 -15.93
C ASP A 78 -4.09 -1.97 -16.06
N THR A 79 -4.82 -1.99 -17.16
CA THR A 79 -5.97 -1.12 -17.37
C THR A 79 -7.24 -1.89 -17.04
N ALA A 80 -8.08 -1.32 -16.18
CA ALA A 80 -9.37 -1.91 -15.82
C ALA A 80 -10.50 -0.90 -16.01
N PRO A 81 -11.75 -1.37 -16.18
CA PRO A 81 -12.90 -0.47 -16.11
C PRO A 81 -12.91 0.28 -14.77
N ARG A 82 -13.32 1.54 -14.80
CA ARG A 82 -13.40 2.39 -13.61
C ARG A 82 -14.30 1.76 -12.52
N PRO A 83 -13.94 1.82 -11.23
CA PRO A 83 -14.79 1.21 -10.21
C PRO A 83 -16.09 1.99 -9.99
N VAL A 84 -17.18 1.27 -9.68
CA VAL A 84 -18.48 1.85 -9.32
C VAL A 84 -18.85 1.38 -7.92
N PHE A 85 -19.11 2.31 -7.00
CA PHE A 85 -19.54 1.99 -5.65
C PHE A 85 -20.99 1.53 -5.60
N LEU A 86 -21.17 0.37 -4.98
CA LEU A 86 -22.47 -0.18 -4.62
C LEU A 86 -22.94 0.43 -3.30
N LYS A 87 -24.27 0.43 -3.09
CA LYS A 87 -24.89 0.94 -1.85
C LYS A 87 -24.41 0.23 -0.57
N ASN A 88 -23.80 -0.95 -0.69
CA ASN A 88 -23.26 -1.74 0.42
C ASN A 88 -21.79 -1.41 0.77
N GLY A 89 -21.22 -0.34 0.18
CA GLY A 89 -19.86 0.10 0.45
C GLY A 89 -18.75 -0.71 -0.24
N ARG A 90 -19.11 -1.69 -1.07
CA ARG A 90 -18.19 -2.35 -2.00
C ARG A 90 -18.16 -1.58 -3.32
N TYR A 91 -17.14 -1.82 -4.13
CA TYR A 91 -17.16 -1.42 -5.53
C TYR A 91 -17.06 -2.65 -6.42
N ASP A 92 -17.58 -2.54 -7.63
CA ASP A 92 -17.30 -3.47 -8.72
C ASP A 92 -16.78 -2.70 -9.95
N HIS A 93 -16.60 -3.41 -11.05
CA HIS A 93 -16.20 -2.84 -12.34
C HIS A 93 -17.33 -2.93 -13.38
N ALA A 94 -18.55 -3.30 -12.96
CA ALA A 94 -19.68 -3.52 -13.85
C ALA A 94 -20.26 -2.19 -14.29
N HIS A 95 -20.64 -2.08 -15.57
CA HIS A 95 -21.28 -0.90 -16.15
C HIS A 95 -20.47 0.40 -16.06
N ALA A 96 -19.15 0.29 -15.81
CA ALA A 96 -18.25 1.42 -15.73
C ALA A 96 -18.10 2.15 -17.07
N LYS A 97 -18.05 3.48 -17.01
CA LYS A 97 -17.61 4.32 -18.14
C LYS A 97 -16.19 4.77 -17.88
N GLY A 98 -15.31 4.52 -18.85
CA GLY A 98 -13.89 4.88 -18.76
C GLY A 98 -13.03 3.81 -18.09
N LEU A 99 -11.72 4.06 -18.16
CA LEU A 99 -10.68 3.15 -17.71
C LEU A 99 -9.87 3.81 -16.59
N VAL A 100 -9.29 3.00 -15.72
CA VAL A 100 -8.32 3.41 -14.72
C VAL A 100 -7.12 2.48 -14.78
N THR A 101 -5.97 3.00 -14.37
CA THR A 101 -4.79 2.16 -14.13
C THR A 101 -4.98 1.44 -12.80
N VAL A 102 -4.77 0.13 -12.76
CA VAL A 102 -4.84 -0.67 -11.53
C VAL A 102 -3.53 -1.39 -11.32
N VAL A 103 -2.99 -1.28 -10.11
CA VAL A 103 -1.81 -2.07 -9.71
C VAL A 103 -2.27 -3.50 -9.42
N THR A 104 -1.71 -4.47 -10.13
CA THR A 104 -2.05 -5.90 -10.00
C THR A 104 -0.97 -6.67 -9.22
N SER A 105 0.27 -6.20 -9.23
CA SER A 105 1.38 -6.79 -8.48
C SER A 105 2.39 -5.73 -8.06
N ILE A 106 3.09 -5.99 -6.95
CA ILE A 106 4.20 -5.16 -6.44
C ILE A 106 5.36 -6.06 -6.00
N ASN A 107 6.59 -5.58 -6.15
CA ASN A 107 7.76 -6.23 -5.62
C ASN A 107 7.93 -5.90 -4.13
N THR A 108 7.33 -6.72 -3.27
CA THR A 108 7.31 -6.49 -1.81
C THR A 108 8.69 -6.48 -1.18
N GLU A 109 9.64 -7.21 -1.75
CA GLU A 109 11.00 -7.29 -1.23
C GLU A 109 11.74 -5.97 -1.47
N LYS A 110 11.75 -5.48 -2.71
CA LYS A 110 12.39 -4.19 -3.04
C LYS A 110 11.80 -3.05 -2.21
N ILE A 111 10.47 -3.03 -2.06
CA ILE A 111 9.77 -2.00 -1.27
C ILE A 111 10.18 -2.08 0.21
N ARG A 112 10.21 -3.28 0.78
CA ARG A 112 10.59 -3.48 2.19
C ARG A 112 12.06 -3.10 2.43
N GLU A 113 12.97 -3.47 1.52
CA GLU A 113 14.38 -3.10 1.62
C GLU A 113 14.61 -1.60 1.43
N ASP A 114 13.85 -0.94 0.55
CA ASP A 114 13.88 0.52 0.42
C ASP A 114 13.38 1.23 1.70
N LEU A 115 12.27 0.75 2.29
CA LEU A 115 11.77 1.25 3.56
C LEU A 115 12.82 1.12 4.67
N PHE A 116 13.50 -0.02 4.79
CA PHE A 116 14.51 -0.19 5.83
C PHE A 116 15.79 0.60 5.59
N ARG A 117 16.20 0.80 4.33
CA ARG A 117 17.28 1.74 4.02
C ARG A 117 16.95 3.17 4.44
N LEU A 118 15.69 3.59 4.25
CA LEU A 118 15.22 4.87 4.78
C LEU A 118 15.32 4.90 6.31
N MET A 119 14.89 3.84 7.01
CA MET A 119 15.05 3.75 8.46
C MET A 119 16.53 3.85 8.88
N ASP A 120 17.42 3.19 8.17
CA ASP A 120 18.86 3.23 8.44
C ASP A 120 19.44 4.64 8.27
N SER A 121 18.93 5.46 7.34
CA SER A 121 19.36 6.85 7.16
C SER A 121 18.85 7.84 8.21
N LEU A 122 17.90 7.43 9.07
CA LEU A 122 17.34 8.27 10.14
C LEU A 122 18.10 8.14 11.47
N GLY A 123 19.07 7.22 11.56
CA GLY A 123 19.84 6.91 12.76
C GLY A 123 21.30 7.31 12.66
#